data_AF-A0A376F5Q9-F1
#
_entry.id   AF-A0A376F5Q9-F1
#
_cell.length_a   1.000
_cell.length_b   1.000
_cell.length_c   1.000
_cell.angle_alpha   90.00
_cell.angle_beta   90.00
_cell.angle_gamma   90.00
#
_symmetry.space_group_name_H-M   'P 1'
#
loop_
_entity.id
_entity.type
_entity.pdbx_description
1 polymer ?
#
loop_
_entity_poly.entity_id
_entity_poly.type
_entity_poly.pdbx_seq_one_letter_code
_entity_poly.pdbx_strand_id
1 'polypeptide(L)'
;MKRSLATLLLALLLAGCATEKGIIDKGAYELDTRHQAQAAYPRIKVLVIHYTADDFDSSLATLTDKNVSSHYLIPAKPPAPDGKPRIWQLVPESELAWHAGISFWRGTNRINDTSVGIELERTAAGKKRRALSILRRLSLSKLPALVPLAKDIITRYNIRPENVVAHSGHRSAA
;
A
#
# COMPACT_ATOMS: atom_id res chain seq x y z
N MET A 1 62.62 0.64 -18.96
CA MET A 1 62.01 -0.31 -18.00
C MET A 1 60.89 0.32 -17.14
N LYS A 2 61.06 1.48 -16.50
CA LYS A 2 60.02 2.10 -15.63
C LYS A 2 58.74 2.58 -16.36
N ARG A 3 58.84 3.05 -17.61
CA ARG A 3 57.68 3.49 -18.41
C ARG A 3 56.77 2.33 -18.85
N SER A 4 57.36 1.16 -19.13
CA SER A 4 56.61 -0.05 -19.52
C SER A 4 55.84 -0.69 -18.37
N LEU A 5 56.32 -0.51 -17.13
CA LEU A 5 55.63 -1.00 -15.93
C LEU A 5 54.39 -0.16 -15.60
N ALA A 6 54.48 1.16 -15.81
CA ALA A 6 53.36 2.09 -15.63
C ALA A 6 52.23 1.87 -16.65
N THR A 7 52.57 1.55 -17.91
CA THR A 7 51.56 1.21 -18.93
C THR A 7 50.90 -0.15 -18.66
N LEU A 8 51.61 -1.12 -18.08
CA LEU A 8 51.03 -2.42 -17.71
C LEU A 8 50.06 -2.30 -16.52
N LEU A 9 50.39 -1.48 -15.52
CA LEU A 9 49.51 -1.21 -14.38
C LEU A 9 48.23 -0.47 -14.79
N LEU A 10 48.30 0.44 -15.75
CA LEU A 10 47.12 1.17 -16.24
C LEU A 10 46.17 0.29 -17.06
N ALA A 11 46.70 -0.71 -17.79
CA ALA A 11 45.90 -1.69 -18.52
C ALA A 11 45.17 -2.68 -17.58
N LEU A 12 45.80 -3.07 -16.46
CA LEU A 12 45.19 -3.92 -15.44
C LEU A 12 44.05 -3.24 -14.68
N LEU A 13 44.06 -1.91 -14.55
CA LEU A 13 43.00 -1.13 -13.90
C LEU A 13 41.73 -0.98 -14.76
N LEU A 14 41.80 -1.26 -16.06
CA LEU A 14 40.66 -1.16 -17.00
C LEU A 14 39.92 -2.49 -17.21
N ALA A 15 40.39 -3.58 -16.61
CA ALA A 15 39.66 -4.85 -16.55
C ALA A 15 38.53 -4.80 -15.50
N GLY A 16 37.69 -3.76 -15.55
CA GLY A 16 36.43 -3.75 -14.82
C GLY A 16 35.51 -4.79 -15.43
N CYS A 17 34.97 -5.72 -14.63
CA CYS A 17 33.99 -6.70 -15.08
C CYS A 17 32.86 -5.99 -15.83
N ALA A 18 32.83 -6.15 -17.16
CA ALA A 18 31.74 -5.69 -17.98
C ALA A 18 30.52 -6.57 -17.65
N THR A 19 29.68 -6.11 -16.73
CA THR A 19 28.41 -6.78 -16.45
C THR A 19 27.52 -6.58 -17.67
N GLU A 20 27.07 -7.66 -18.30
CA GLU A 20 26.13 -7.57 -19.41
C GLU A 20 24.84 -6.89 -18.92
N LYS A 21 24.49 -5.75 -19.53
CA LYS A 21 23.30 -4.99 -19.12
C LYS A 21 22.05 -5.86 -19.32
N GLY A 22 21.33 -6.11 -18.23
CA GLY A 22 20.12 -6.92 -18.22
C GLY A 22 20.34 -8.41 -17.93
N ILE A 23 21.58 -8.84 -17.71
CA ILE A 23 21.88 -10.12 -17.07
C ILE A 23 22.10 -9.87 -15.58
N ILE A 24 21.30 -10.52 -14.74
CA ILE A 24 21.41 -10.44 -13.28
C ILE A 24 21.95 -11.77 -12.77
N ASP A 25 23.18 -11.78 -12.29
CA ASP A 25 23.78 -12.92 -11.62
C ASP A 25 23.13 -13.14 -10.23
N LYS A 26 22.65 -14.37 -9.99
CA LYS A 26 22.08 -14.83 -8.72
C LYS A 26 23.00 -15.82 -8.00
N GLY A 27 24.24 -15.97 -8.45
CA GLY A 27 25.26 -16.89 -7.95
C GLY A 27 25.09 -18.31 -8.50
N ALA A 28 23.91 -18.92 -8.31
CA ALA A 28 23.63 -20.27 -8.79
C ALA A 28 23.12 -20.32 -10.25
N TYR A 29 22.62 -19.19 -10.75
CA TYR A 29 22.07 -19.03 -12.09
C TYR A 29 22.03 -17.56 -12.47
N GLU A 30 21.79 -17.27 -13.75
CA GLU A 30 21.62 -15.92 -14.27
C GLU A 30 20.18 -15.67 -14.70
N LEU A 31 19.69 -14.44 -14.55
CA LEU A 31 18.40 -14.00 -15.09
C LEU A 31 18.63 -13.03 -16.24
N ASP A 32 18.13 -13.39 -17.42
CA ASP A 32 18.05 -12.48 -18.55
C ASP A 32 16.74 -11.67 -18.49
N THR A 33 16.84 -10.39 -18.17
CA THR A 33 15.69 -9.46 -18.10
C THR A 33 15.56 -8.58 -19.34
N ARG A 34 16.28 -8.86 -20.42
CA ARG A 34 16.28 -8.02 -21.64
C ARG A 34 14.97 -8.12 -22.44
N HIS A 35 14.20 -9.18 -22.24
CA HIS A 35 12.94 -9.45 -22.94
C HIS A 35 11.74 -9.33 -21.99
N GLN A 36 11.17 -8.14 -21.87
CA GLN A 36 9.99 -7.91 -21.03
C GLN A 36 8.68 -8.17 -21.79
N ALA A 37 7.77 -8.94 -21.18
CA ALA A 37 6.45 -9.18 -21.73
C ALA A 37 5.56 -7.94 -21.63
N GLN A 38 4.75 -7.69 -22.66
CA GLN A 38 3.78 -6.58 -22.67
C GLN A 38 2.59 -6.84 -21.72
N ALA A 39 2.21 -8.10 -21.53
CA ALA A 39 1.08 -8.51 -20.69
C ALA A 39 1.48 -8.63 -19.20
N ALA A 40 2.02 -7.56 -18.62
CA ALA A 40 2.37 -7.46 -17.21
C ALA A 40 1.51 -6.40 -16.53
N TYR A 41 0.77 -6.80 -15.48
CA TYR A 41 -0.21 -5.93 -14.81
C TYR A 41 -0.05 -5.97 -13.28
N PRO A 42 -0.48 -4.92 -12.57
CA PRO A 42 -0.51 -4.91 -11.11
C PRO A 42 -1.33 -6.06 -10.52
N ARG A 43 -0.84 -6.59 -9.38
CA ARG A 43 -1.60 -7.57 -8.57
C ARG A 43 -2.73 -6.88 -7.80
N ILE A 44 -2.48 -5.69 -7.29
CA ILE A 44 -3.49 -4.84 -6.64
C ILE A 44 -4.47 -4.33 -7.70
N LYS A 45 -5.76 -4.52 -7.44
CA LYS A 45 -6.87 -4.19 -8.36
C LYS A 45 -8.02 -3.45 -7.69
N VAL A 46 -8.05 -3.42 -6.35
CA VAL A 46 -9.17 -2.90 -5.55
C VAL A 46 -8.64 -2.01 -4.42
N LEU A 47 -9.33 -0.90 -4.16
CA LEU A 47 -9.12 -0.06 -2.99
C LEU A 47 -10.35 -0.18 -2.09
N VAL A 48 -10.16 -0.66 -0.86
CA VAL A 48 -11.24 -0.85 0.11
C VAL A 48 -11.13 0.20 1.21
N ILE A 49 -12.21 0.97 1.41
CA ILE A 49 -12.32 1.97 2.47
C ILE A 49 -13.15 1.40 3.62
N HIS A 50 -12.59 1.51 4.82
CA HIS A 50 -13.19 1.07 6.06
C HIS A 50 -13.31 2.25 7.03
N TYR A 51 -14.04 2.01 8.11
CA TYR A 51 -13.99 2.86 9.28
C TYR A 51 -13.63 1.99 10.47
N THR A 52 -12.80 2.54 11.35
CA THR A 52 -12.66 1.95 12.66
C THR A 52 -13.99 2.12 13.42
N ALA A 53 -14.19 1.32 14.46
CA ALA A 53 -15.29 1.47 15.41
C ALA A 53 -14.76 1.94 16.78
N ASP A 54 -13.54 2.49 16.80
CA ASP A 54 -12.75 2.76 17.99
C ASP A 54 -11.94 4.07 17.83
N ASP A 55 -11.31 4.53 18.91
CA ASP A 55 -10.35 5.64 18.90
C ASP A 55 -9.03 5.25 18.20
N PHE A 56 -8.16 6.24 17.99
CA PHE A 56 -6.91 6.05 17.26
C PHE A 56 -5.97 5.02 17.90
N ASP A 57 -5.73 5.12 19.20
CA ASP A 57 -4.71 4.31 19.88
C ASP A 57 -5.19 2.85 19.97
N SER A 58 -6.47 2.65 20.29
CA SER A 58 -7.11 1.33 20.29
C SER A 58 -7.15 0.70 18.90
N SER A 59 -7.44 1.50 17.86
CA SER A 59 -7.42 1.06 16.46
C SER A 59 -6.01 0.68 16.01
N LEU A 60 -5.01 1.49 16.35
CA LEU A 60 -3.61 1.23 16.00
C LEU A 60 -3.12 -0.07 16.65
N ALA A 61 -3.39 -0.25 17.95
CA ALA A 61 -3.05 -1.48 18.65
C ALA A 61 -3.68 -2.71 17.96
N THR A 62 -4.99 -2.65 17.68
CA THR A 62 -5.74 -3.74 17.03
C THR A 62 -5.19 -4.08 15.64
N LEU A 63 -4.92 -3.06 14.80
CA LEU A 63 -4.45 -3.23 13.42
C LEU A 63 -2.97 -3.62 13.31
N THR A 64 -2.25 -3.64 14.44
CA THR A 64 -0.87 -4.11 14.55
C THR A 64 -0.76 -5.42 15.33
N ASP A 65 -1.88 -5.98 15.77
CA ASP A 65 -1.94 -7.30 16.39
C ASP A 65 -2.01 -8.41 15.32
N LYS A 66 -2.13 -9.67 15.74
CA LYS A 66 -2.01 -10.85 14.88
C LYS A 66 -3.26 -11.19 14.07
N ASN A 67 -4.41 -10.64 14.40
CA ASN A 67 -5.70 -11.11 13.86
C ASN A 67 -6.19 -10.29 12.66
N VAL A 68 -5.85 -9.00 12.62
CA VAL A 68 -6.33 -8.05 11.62
C VAL A 68 -5.29 -7.00 11.31
N SER A 69 -5.32 -6.47 10.10
CA SER A 69 -4.46 -5.34 9.73
C SER A 69 -5.04 -4.59 8.54
N SER A 70 -4.57 -3.35 8.34
CA SER A 70 -4.84 -2.56 7.14
C SER A 70 -3.53 -2.02 6.59
N HIS A 71 -3.54 -1.55 5.35
CA HIS A 71 -2.34 -0.92 4.79
C HIS A 71 -2.16 0.48 5.38
N TYR A 72 -3.27 1.21 5.56
CA TYR A 72 -3.27 2.58 6.05
C TYR A 72 -4.29 2.80 7.17
N LEU A 73 -3.94 3.65 8.13
CA LEU A 73 -4.82 4.19 9.15
C LEU A 73 -4.77 5.73 9.14
N ILE A 74 -5.94 6.36 9.02
CA ILE A 74 -6.09 7.82 9.00
C ILE A 74 -6.83 8.28 10.27
N PRO A 75 -6.20 9.10 11.13
CA PRO A 75 -6.86 9.64 12.32
C PRO A 75 -8.09 10.50 12.00
N ALA A 76 -8.93 10.75 12.99
CA ALA A 76 -10.11 11.58 12.86
C ALA A 76 -9.74 13.03 12.55
N LYS A 77 -8.64 13.49 13.13
CA LYS A 77 -7.99 14.77 12.84
C LYS A 77 -6.50 14.48 12.61
N PRO A 78 -6.09 14.17 11.37
CA PRO A 78 -4.69 13.88 11.08
C PRO A 78 -3.80 15.05 11.52
N PRO A 79 -2.75 14.83 12.32
CA PRO A 79 -1.83 15.90 12.68
C PRO A 79 -1.08 16.38 11.44
N ALA A 80 -0.74 17.67 11.40
CA ALA A 80 -0.12 18.30 10.24
C ALA A 80 1.09 19.17 10.61
N PRO A 81 2.20 18.56 11.08
CA PRO A 81 3.36 19.30 11.58
C PRO A 81 3.97 20.28 10.55
N ASP A 82 3.81 19.99 9.26
CA ASP A 82 4.29 20.83 8.14
C ASP A 82 3.15 21.24 7.20
N GLY A 83 1.93 21.36 7.72
CA GLY A 83 0.73 21.62 6.91
C GLY A 83 0.25 20.44 6.05
N LYS A 84 0.97 19.30 6.10
CA LYS A 84 0.60 18.05 5.43
C LYS A 84 0.05 17.05 6.44
N PRO A 85 -1.12 16.44 6.19
CA PRO A 85 -1.69 15.46 7.10
C PRO A 85 -0.82 14.21 7.17
N ARG A 86 -0.50 13.77 8.39
CA ARG A 86 0.21 12.51 8.65
C ARG A 86 -0.75 11.33 8.60
N ILE A 87 -0.36 10.28 7.88
CA ILE A 87 -1.07 9.01 7.75
C ILE A 87 -0.12 7.89 8.23
N TRP A 88 -0.67 6.85 8.84
CA TRP A 88 0.10 5.69 9.28
C TRP A 88 -0.02 4.60 8.23
N GLN A 89 1.13 4.14 7.73
CA GLN A 89 1.23 2.92 6.92
C GLN A 89 1.64 1.77 7.83
N LEU A 90 0.81 0.73 7.92
CA LEU A 90 1.01 -0.40 8.84
C LEU A 90 1.54 -1.64 8.11
N VAL A 91 1.19 -1.80 6.83
CA VAL A 91 1.62 -2.91 5.98
C VAL A 91 2.14 -2.37 4.64
N PRO A 92 3.29 -2.83 4.12
CA PRO A 92 3.75 -2.49 2.77
C PRO A 92 2.74 -2.93 1.72
N GLU A 93 2.48 -2.12 0.69
CA GLU A 93 1.52 -2.49 -0.38
C GLU A 93 1.96 -3.68 -1.24
N SER A 94 3.23 -4.11 -1.15
CA SER A 94 3.70 -5.35 -1.77
C SER A 94 3.23 -6.61 -1.03
N GLU A 95 2.76 -6.45 0.21
CA GLU A 95 2.23 -7.50 1.05
C GLU A 95 0.70 -7.34 1.18
N LEU A 96 0.03 -8.42 1.59
CA LEU A 96 -1.40 -8.36 1.88
C LEU A 96 -1.62 -7.94 3.34
N ALA A 97 -2.65 -7.13 3.59
CA ALA A 97 -3.18 -6.87 4.92
C ALA A 97 -4.51 -7.62 5.14
N TRP A 98 -4.79 -8.04 6.37
CA TRP A 98 -5.98 -8.81 6.73
C TRP A 98 -7.16 -7.89 7.08
N HIS A 99 -7.79 -7.27 6.06
CA HIS A 99 -8.85 -6.27 6.27
C HIS A 99 -10.23 -6.65 5.71
N ALA A 100 -10.32 -7.49 4.68
CA ALA A 100 -11.57 -7.80 3.98
C ALA A 100 -12.24 -9.11 4.43
N GLY A 101 -11.52 -9.97 5.14
CA GLY A 101 -12.00 -11.29 5.55
C GLY A 101 -12.60 -12.12 4.40
N ILE A 102 -13.68 -12.85 4.69
CA ILE A 102 -14.49 -13.52 3.67
C ILE A 102 -15.17 -12.46 2.81
N SER A 103 -14.75 -12.36 1.56
CA SER A 103 -15.11 -11.25 0.67
C SER A 103 -15.24 -11.72 -0.78
N PHE A 104 -16.13 -11.07 -1.53
CA PHE A 104 -16.33 -11.28 -2.97
C PHE A 104 -16.58 -9.96 -3.68
N TRP A 105 -15.87 -9.70 -4.77
CA TRP A 105 -16.08 -8.53 -5.63
C TRP A 105 -15.83 -8.89 -7.07
N ARG A 106 -16.86 -8.69 -7.91
CA ARG A 106 -16.80 -8.81 -9.38
C ARG A 106 -16.14 -10.12 -9.87
N GLY A 107 -16.48 -11.25 -9.26
CA GLY A 107 -15.97 -12.57 -9.66
C GLY A 107 -14.74 -13.05 -8.89
N THR A 108 -14.17 -12.23 -8.00
CA THR A 108 -12.98 -12.57 -7.20
C THR A 108 -13.34 -12.73 -5.73
N ASN A 109 -12.98 -13.88 -5.15
CA ASN A 109 -13.02 -14.12 -3.70
C ASN A 109 -11.72 -13.65 -3.02
N ARG A 110 -11.70 -13.58 -1.69
CA ARG A 110 -10.48 -13.30 -0.88
C ARG A 110 -9.79 -12.01 -1.32
N ILE A 111 -10.53 -10.91 -1.29
CA ILE A 111 -10.08 -9.64 -1.90
C ILE A 111 -8.77 -9.11 -1.30
N ASN A 112 -8.44 -9.47 -0.05
CA ASN A 112 -7.13 -9.20 0.57
C ASN A 112 -5.95 -9.47 -0.38
N ASP A 113 -6.03 -10.54 -1.17
CA ASP A 113 -4.95 -10.98 -2.08
C ASP A 113 -4.69 -9.96 -3.22
N THR A 114 -5.62 -9.04 -3.48
CA THR A 114 -5.58 -8.09 -4.60
C THR A 114 -6.03 -6.68 -4.22
N SER A 115 -6.00 -6.32 -2.94
CA SER A 115 -6.49 -5.01 -2.49
C SER A 115 -5.60 -4.27 -1.52
N VAL A 116 -5.69 -2.96 -1.59
CA VAL A 116 -5.21 -2.04 -0.55
C VAL A 116 -6.39 -1.66 0.34
N GLY A 117 -6.15 -1.63 1.65
CA GLY A 117 -7.15 -1.33 2.67
C GLY A 117 -6.80 -0.06 3.46
N ILE A 118 -7.71 0.90 3.49
CA ILE A 118 -7.60 2.14 4.27
C ILE A 118 -8.63 2.13 5.39
N GLU A 119 -8.18 2.25 6.63
CA GLU A 119 -9.01 2.44 7.81
C GLU A 119 -9.11 3.93 8.17
N LEU A 120 -10.33 4.40 8.38
CA LEU A 120 -10.61 5.77 8.80
C LEU A 120 -11.07 5.79 10.25
N GLU A 121 -10.31 6.44 11.14
CA GLU A 121 -10.64 6.47 12.57
C GLU A 121 -12.06 7.03 12.81
N ARG A 122 -12.90 6.26 13.48
CA ARG A 122 -14.22 6.68 13.89
C ARG A 122 -14.65 5.94 15.15
N THR A 123 -14.82 6.68 16.23
CA THR A 123 -15.42 6.13 17.45
C THR A 123 -16.86 5.66 17.20
N ALA A 124 -17.24 4.55 17.83
CA ALA A 124 -18.61 4.06 17.76
C ALA A 124 -19.60 5.13 18.26
N ALA A 125 -20.56 5.51 17.40
CA ALA A 125 -21.65 6.38 17.85
C ALA A 125 -22.52 5.59 18.84
N GLY A 126 -22.70 6.10 20.06
CA GLY A 126 -23.70 5.57 20.99
C GLY A 126 -25.06 5.42 20.31
N LYS A 127 -25.83 4.38 20.69
CA LYS A 127 -27.09 3.88 20.06
C LYS A 127 -28.14 4.93 19.62
N LYS A 128 -28.02 6.20 20.01
CA LYS A 128 -28.99 7.28 19.78
C LYS A 128 -28.83 8.08 18.47
N ARG A 129 -27.84 7.81 17.62
CA ARG A 129 -27.59 8.61 16.40
C ARG A 129 -27.62 7.78 15.11
N ARG A 130 -28.73 7.09 14.87
CA ARG A 130 -28.92 6.23 13.68
C ARG A 130 -29.15 7.01 12.37
N ALA A 131 -29.47 8.30 12.45
CA ALA A 131 -29.70 9.17 11.29
C ALA A 131 -28.60 10.23 11.11
N LEU A 132 -27.35 9.80 10.87
CA LEU A 132 -26.31 10.70 10.37
C LEU A 132 -26.18 10.58 8.85
N SER A 133 -26.23 11.73 8.16
CA SER A 133 -25.92 11.83 6.73
C SER A 133 -24.52 11.30 6.44
N ILE A 134 -24.29 10.81 5.22
CA ILE A 134 -22.99 10.30 4.76
C ILE A 134 -21.87 11.34 4.97
N LEU A 135 -22.17 12.62 4.73
CA LEU A 135 -21.27 13.76 4.98
C LEU A 135 -20.88 13.91 6.46
N ARG A 136 -21.77 13.56 7.39
CA ARG A 136 -21.44 13.57 8.82
C ARG A 136 -20.66 12.32 9.26
N ARG A 137 -20.71 11.22 8.48
CA ARG A 137 -19.91 10.00 8.72
C ARG A 137 -18.47 10.15 8.22
N LEU A 138 -18.28 10.91 7.15
CA LEU A 138 -16.97 11.29 6.64
C LEU A 138 -16.62 12.70 7.14
N SER A 139 -16.02 12.81 8.33
CA SER A 139 -15.54 14.11 8.82
C SER A 139 -14.68 14.80 7.76
N LEU A 140 -15.02 16.03 7.41
CA LEU A 140 -14.29 16.82 6.40
C LEU A 140 -12.79 16.95 6.75
N SER A 141 -12.43 16.82 8.03
CA SER A 141 -11.04 16.80 8.51
C SER A 141 -10.18 15.67 7.94
N LYS A 142 -10.79 14.56 7.48
CA LYS A 142 -10.05 13.42 6.92
C LYS A 142 -9.80 13.55 5.41
N LEU A 143 -10.61 14.34 4.71
CA LEU A 143 -10.55 14.46 3.26
C LEU A 143 -9.20 14.94 2.73
N PRO A 144 -8.51 15.92 3.37
CA PRO A 144 -7.18 16.34 2.93
C PRO A 144 -6.13 15.24 2.99
N ALA A 145 -6.33 14.19 3.79
CA ALA A 145 -5.45 13.03 3.87
C ALA A 145 -5.89 11.92 2.92
N LEU A 146 -7.17 11.55 2.96
CA LEU A 146 -7.74 10.44 2.21
C LEU A 146 -7.69 10.67 0.70
N VAL A 147 -8.08 11.85 0.22
CA VAL A 147 -8.19 12.12 -1.22
C VAL A 147 -6.85 12.01 -1.95
N PRO A 148 -5.76 12.67 -1.52
CA PRO A 148 -4.47 12.52 -2.20
C PRO A 148 -3.93 11.09 -2.08
N LEU A 149 -4.05 10.44 -0.92
CA LEU A 149 -3.62 9.05 -0.74
C LEU A 149 -4.36 8.12 -1.72
N ALA A 150 -5.69 8.19 -1.77
CA ALA A 150 -6.49 7.36 -2.65
C ALA A 150 -6.14 7.60 -4.12
N LYS A 151 -5.96 8.87 -4.53
CA LYS A 151 -5.54 9.21 -5.90
C LYS A 151 -4.18 8.62 -6.26
N ASP A 152 -3.23 8.67 -5.33
CA ASP A 152 -1.88 8.13 -5.51
C ASP A 152 -1.92 6.60 -5.70
N ILE A 153 -2.64 5.88 -4.83
CA ILE A 153 -2.84 4.42 -4.93
C ILE A 153 -3.55 4.04 -6.23
N ILE A 154 -4.63 4.75 -6.57
CA ILE A 154 -5.41 4.51 -7.79
C ILE A 154 -4.53 4.69 -9.03
N THR A 155 -3.71 5.74 -9.06
CA THR A 155 -2.81 6.03 -10.18
C THR A 155 -1.70 4.97 -10.27
N ARG A 156 -1.06 4.63 -9.14
CA ARG A 156 0.04 3.66 -9.06
C ARG A 156 -0.36 2.28 -9.59
N TYR A 157 -1.56 1.83 -9.30
CA TYR A 157 -2.05 0.50 -9.66
C TYR A 157 -3.08 0.49 -10.79
N ASN A 158 -3.36 1.64 -11.39
CA ASN A 158 -4.39 1.81 -12.41
C ASN A 158 -5.75 1.20 -11.99
N ILE A 159 -6.18 1.48 -10.76
CA ILE A 159 -7.43 0.95 -10.19
C ILE A 159 -8.60 1.64 -10.87
N ARG A 160 -9.50 0.86 -11.47
CA ARG A 160 -10.70 1.41 -12.12
C ARG A 160 -11.66 1.97 -11.06
N PRO A 161 -12.43 3.03 -11.35
CA PRO A 161 -13.31 3.67 -10.37
C PRO A 161 -14.30 2.72 -9.69
N GLU A 162 -14.83 1.74 -10.42
CA GLU A 162 -15.74 0.73 -9.87
C GLU A 162 -15.07 -0.27 -8.91
N ASN A 163 -13.75 -0.23 -8.75
CA ASN A 163 -13.01 -1.02 -7.77
C ASN A 163 -12.56 -0.19 -6.56
N VAL A 164 -13.07 1.03 -6.40
CA VAL A 164 -12.96 1.80 -5.15
C VAL A 164 -14.25 1.59 -4.37
N VAL A 165 -14.18 0.80 -3.30
CA VAL A 165 -15.36 0.28 -2.60
C VAL A 165 -15.31 0.56 -1.10
N ALA A 166 -16.48 0.63 -0.48
CA ALA A 166 -16.60 0.69 0.97
C ALA A 166 -16.93 -0.70 1.54
N HIS A 167 -16.33 -1.06 2.66
CA HIS A 167 -16.75 -2.25 3.39
C HIS A 167 -17.99 -1.92 4.24
N SER A 168 -19.11 -2.59 3.97
CA SER A 168 -20.40 -2.38 4.65
C SER A 168 -20.68 -3.37 5.79
N GLY A 169 -19.75 -4.28 6.08
CA GLY A 169 -19.87 -5.23 7.18
C GLY A 169 -19.67 -4.57 8.55
N HIS A 170 -20.43 -5.01 9.56
CA HIS A 170 -20.33 -4.51 10.94
C HIS A 170 -19.07 -5.00 11.70
N ARG A 171 -18.13 -5.65 11.01
CA ARG A 171 -16.89 -6.17 11.56
C ARG A 171 -15.82 -6.10 10.46
N SER A 172 -15.00 -5.06 10.48
CA SER A 172 -13.64 -5.17 9.91
C SER A 172 -12.97 -6.26 10.73
N ALA A 173 -12.88 -7.45 10.14
CA ALA A 173 -12.24 -8.67 10.63
C ALA A 173 -12.37 -8.93 12.16
N ALA A 174 -13.29 -9.82 12.52
CA ALA A 174 -13.23 -10.59 13.76
C ALA A 174 -13.89 -11.95 13.49
#